data_AF-A0A925AN12-F1
#
_entry.id   AF-A0A925AN12-F1
#
_cell.length_a   1.000
_cell.length_b   1.000
_cell.length_c   1.000
_cell.angle_alpha   90.00
_cell.angle_beta   90.00
_cell.angle_gamma   90.00
#
_symmetry.space_group_name_H-M   'P 1'
#
loop_
_entity.id
_entity.type
_entity.pdbx_description
1 polymer ?
#
loop_
_entity_poly.entity_id
_entity_poly.type
_entity_poly.pdbx_seq_one_letter_code
_entity_poly.pdbx_strand_id
1 'polypeptide(L)'
;MMGPKFTLNPATHSLEHVLASDPAVVRGFAHGVYEALATSPLSLHARDRLLKRAVRLGIKRFDANLIIAAMEQRRRERPMMRMTTDHDHPTPARQHSPARWLPWATAVCVQATISVGAWWLLFA
;
A
#
# COMPACT_ATOMS: atom_id res chain seq x y z
N MET A 1 -17.65 28.06 30.97
CA MET A 1 -17.87 26.66 30.61
C MET A 1 -17.37 26.44 29.19
N MET A 2 -16.11 26.02 29.03
CA MET A 2 -15.49 25.72 27.74
C MET A 2 -15.75 24.24 27.42
N GLY A 3 -16.53 23.97 26.38
CA GLY A 3 -16.75 22.61 25.90
C GLY A 3 -15.47 22.01 25.33
N PRO A 4 -15.29 20.67 25.40
CA PRO A 4 -14.14 20.01 24.81
C PRO A 4 -14.17 20.18 23.28
N LYS A 5 -13.15 20.85 22.74
CA LYS A 5 -12.88 20.86 21.29
C LYS A 5 -12.50 19.44 20.89
N PHE A 6 -13.44 18.72 20.28
CA PHE A 6 -13.17 17.46 19.58
C PHE A 6 -12.23 17.77 18.40
N THR A 7 -10.94 17.54 18.59
CA THR A 7 -9.95 17.47 17.51
C THR A 7 -10.23 16.20 16.70
N LEU A 8 -10.99 16.36 15.61
CA LEU A 8 -11.17 15.30 14.62
C LEU A 8 -9.80 14.88 14.09
N ASN A 9 -9.44 13.63 14.37
CA ASN A 9 -8.19 13.02 13.95
C ASN A 9 -8.24 12.83 12.42
N PRO A 10 -7.29 13.36 11.61
CA PRO A 10 -7.33 13.25 10.16
C PRO A 10 -7.24 11.80 9.64
N ALA A 11 -6.83 10.85 10.50
CA ALA A 11 -6.79 9.43 10.17
C ALA A 11 -8.19 8.79 10.01
N THR A 12 -9.21 9.25 10.73
CA THR A 12 -10.57 8.69 10.61
C THR A 12 -11.23 9.07 9.29
N HIS A 13 -10.91 10.25 8.75
CA HIS A 13 -11.45 10.73 7.47
C HIS A 13 -11.02 9.88 6.25
N SER A 14 -9.86 9.23 6.33
CA SER A 14 -9.36 8.38 5.24
C SER A 14 -10.08 7.03 5.17
N LEU A 15 -10.54 6.50 6.32
CA LEU A 15 -11.26 5.22 6.39
C LEU A 15 -12.74 5.36 6.01
N GLU A 16 -13.39 6.45 6.40
CA GLU A 16 -14.77 6.74 5.97
C GLU A 16 -14.89 6.91 4.46
N HIS A 17 -13.85 7.39 3.79
CA HIS A 17 -13.88 7.60 2.35
C HIS A 17 -13.75 6.30 1.53
N VAL A 18 -13.05 5.30 2.08
CA VAL A 18 -13.01 3.94 1.55
C VAL A 18 -14.39 3.29 1.71
N LEU A 19 -15.10 3.57 2.82
CA LEU A 19 -16.47 3.12 3.06
C LEU A 19 -17.51 3.88 2.19
N ALA A 20 -17.22 5.10 1.78
CA ALA A 20 -18.09 5.93 0.94
C ALA A 20 -18.10 5.51 -0.55
N SER A 21 -17.09 4.75 -0.99
CA SER A 21 -17.06 4.21 -2.35
C SER A 21 -17.92 2.96 -2.44
N ASP A 22 -18.74 2.85 -3.48
CA ASP A 22 -19.60 1.68 -3.69
C ASP A 22 -18.75 0.39 -3.67
N PRO A 23 -19.01 -0.55 -2.74
CA PRO A 23 -18.23 -1.77 -2.61
C PRO A 23 -18.30 -2.67 -3.86
N ALA A 24 -19.32 -2.50 -4.72
CA ALA A 24 -19.38 -3.18 -6.01
C ALA A 24 -18.34 -2.64 -6.99
N VAL A 25 -18.20 -1.30 -7.07
CA VAL A 25 -17.23 -0.62 -7.94
C VAL A 25 -15.80 -0.94 -7.49
N VAL A 26 -15.53 -0.91 -6.18
CA VAL A 26 -14.23 -1.26 -5.62
C VAL A 26 -13.85 -2.71 -5.93
N ARG A 27 -14.79 -3.67 -5.78
CA ARG A 27 -14.57 -5.07 -6.12
C ARG A 27 -14.30 -5.28 -7.61
N GLY A 28 -15.07 -4.61 -8.49
CA GLY A 28 -14.85 -4.67 -9.93
C GLY A 28 -13.49 -4.11 -10.34
N PHE A 29 -13.06 -3.00 -9.74
CA PHE A 29 -11.72 -2.46 -9.95
C PHE A 29 -10.63 -3.42 -9.48
N ALA A 30 -10.76 -3.96 -8.27
CA ALA A 30 -9.82 -4.91 -7.69
C ALA A 30 -9.67 -6.18 -8.54
N HIS A 31 -10.76 -6.71 -9.10
CA HIS A 31 -10.73 -7.84 -10.04
C HIS A 31 -9.95 -7.48 -11.31
N GLY A 32 -10.17 -6.29 -11.88
CA GLY A 32 -9.43 -5.84 -13.06
C GLY A 32 -7.93 -5.64 -12.80
N VAL A 33 -7.56 -5.22 -11.58
CA VAL A 33 -6.15 -5.15 -11.15
C VAL A 33 -5.55 -6.55 -11.04
N TYR A 34 -6.28 -7.51 -10.46
CA TYR A 34 -5.83 -8.90 -10.34
C TYR A 34 -5.58 -9.55 -11.71
N GLU A 35 -6.49 -9.36 -12.67
CA GLU A 35 -6.29 -9.85 -14.05
C GLU A 35 -5.06 -9.22 -14.71
N ALA A 36 -4.87 -7.90 -14.56
CA ALA A 36 -3.71 -7.21 -15.12
C ALA A 36 -2.38 -7.73 -14.52
N LEU A 37 -2.39 -8.11 -13.24
CA LEU A 37 -1.25 -8.69 -12.53
C LEU A 37 -1.02 -10.18 -12.83
N ALA A 38 -2.03 -10.89 -13.35
CA ALA A 38 -1.93 -12.30 -13.68
C ALA A 38 -1.06 -12.53 -14.93
N THR A 39 -1.17 -11.64 -15.92
CA THR A 39 -0.50 -11.81 -17.23
C THR A 39 0.96 -11.35 -17.22
N SER A 40 1.33 -10.35 -16.40
CA SER A 40 2.68 -9.79 -16.37
C SER A 40 2.92 -8.99 -15.07
N PRO A 41 4.17 -8.86 -14.57
CA PRO A 41 4.48 -7.88 -13.55
C PRO A 41 4.06 -6.47 -13.97
N LEU A 42 3.51 -5.70 -13.03
CA LEU A 42 2.88 -4.41 -13.33
C LEU A 42 3.92 -3.40 -13.84
N SER A 43 3.92 -3.15 -15.14
CA SER A 43 4.75 -2.09 -15.73
C SER A 43 4.23 -0.71 -15.28
N LEU A 44 5.10 0.29 -15.33
CA LEU A 44 4.75 1.66 -14.96
C LEU A 44 3.57 2.19 -15.79
N HIS A 45 3.54 1.86 -17.09
CA HIS A 45 2.43 2.20 -18.00
C HIS A 45 1.13 1.48 -17.64
N ALA A 46 1.19 0.20 -17.23
CA ALA A 46 0.01 -0.53 -16.78
C ALA A 46 -0.58 0.08 -15.50
N ARG A 47 0.29 0.50 -14.58
CA ARG A 47 -0.10 1.19 -13.35
C ARG A 47 -0.81 2.51 -13.64
N ASP A 48 -0.29 3.35 -14.53
CA ASP A 48 -0.95 4.60 -14.92
C ASP A 48 -2.31 4.37 -15.59
N ARG A 49 -2.44 3.33 -16.43
CA ARG A 49 -3.74 2.95 -17.01
C ARG A 49 -4.76 2.54 -15.94
N LEU A 50 -4.34 1.81 -14.92
CA LEU A 50 -5.20 1.41 -13.81
C LEU A 50 -5.63 2.63 -12.98
N LEU A 51 -4.72 3.57 -12.70
CA LEU A 51 -5.05 4.81 -12.00
C LEU A 51 -6.02 5.68 -12.80
N LYS A 52 -5.82 5.82 -14.12
CA LYS A 52 -6.76 6.52 -15.01
C LYS A 52 -8.14 5.84 -15.06
N ARG A 53 -8.18 4.50 -14.97
CA ARG A 53 -9.43 3.74 -14.87
C ARG A 53 -10.13 3.98 -13.53
N ALA A 54 -9.37 4.01 -12.42
CA ALA A 54 -9.90 4.30 -11.10
C ALA A 54 -10.57 5.68 -11.02
N VAL A 55 -9.94 6.71 -11.61
CA VAL A 55 -10.50 8.07 -11.67
C VAL A 55 -11.85 8.09 -12.42
N ARG A 56 -11.98 7.35 -13.53
CA ARG A 56 -13.25 7.22 -14.27
C ARG A 56 -14.35 6.52 -13.48
N LEU A 57 -13.97 5.69 -12.51
CA LEU A 57 -14.88 4.98 -11.61
C LEU A 57 -15.18 5.78 -10.33
N GLY A 58 -14.69 7.03 -10.21
CA GLY A 58 -14.85 7.86 -9.01
C GLY A 58 -13.99 7.43 -7.82
N ILE A 59 -13.05 6.49 -8.03
CA ILE A 59 -12.15 6.01 -6.98
C ILE A 59 -11.00 7.01 -6.83
N LYS A 60 -10.72 7.44 -5.59
CA LYS A 60 -9.60 8.34 -5.31
C LYS A 60 -8.27 7.66 -5.62
N ARG A 61 -7.27 8.48 -6.00
CA ARG A 61 -5.91 8.00 -6.30
C ARG A 61 -5.29 7.23 -5.13
N PHE A 62 -5.55 7.66 -3.90
CA PHE A 62 -5.05 7.00 -2.69
C PHE A 62 -5.63 5.58 -2.55
N ASP A 63 -6.95 5.45 -2.60
CA ASP A 63 -7.65 4.16 -2.49
C ASP A 63 -7.25 3.21 -3.62
N ALA A 64 -7.14 3.72 -4.84
CA ALA A 64 -6.67 2.96 -6.00
C ALA A 64 -5.23 2.44 -5.78
N ASN A 65 -4.33 3.27 -5.25
CA ASN A 65 -2.97 2.85 -4.92
C ASN A 65 -2.95 1.78 -3.81
N LEU A 66 -3.80 1.92 -2.79
CA LEU A 66 -3.91 0.94 -1.71
C LEU A 66 -4.38 -0.43 -2.24
N ILE A 67 -5.39 -0.45 -3.12
CA ILE A 67 -5.89 -1.67 -3.76
C ILE A 67 -4.80 -2.32 -4.63
N ILE A 68 -4.09 -1.53 -5.44
CA ILE A 68 -2.99 -2.04 -6.27
C ILE A 68 -1.89 -2.65 -5.40
N ALA A 69 -1.46 -1.95 -4.35
CA ALA A 69 -0.44 -2.43 -3.42
C ALA A 69 -0.88 -3.72 -2.71
N ALA A 70 -2.12 -3.78 -2.22
CA ALA A 70 -2.66 -4.96 -1.56
C ALA A 70 -2.74 -6.17 -2.49
N MET A 71 -3.10 -5.98 -3.76
CA MET A 71 -3.13 -7.05 -4.76
C MET A 71 -1.72 -7.52 -5.16
N GLU A 72 -0.78 -6.58 -5.28
CA GLU A 72 0.62 -6.91 -5.53
C GLU A 72 1.23 -7.70 -4.37
N GLN A 73 0.94 -7.32 -3.13
CA GLN A 73 1.35 -8.05 -1.94
C GLN A 73 0.75 -9.46 -1.91
N ARG A 74 -0.56 -9.62 -2.15
CA ARG A 74 -1.21 -10.94 -2.22
C ARG A 74 -0.58 -11.85 -3.28
N ARG A 75 -0.15 -11.31 -4.43
CA ARG A 75 0.57 -12.08 -5.46
C ARG A 75 1.93 -12.57 -4.96
N ARG A 76 2.66 -11.75 -4.19
CA ARG A 76 3.95 -12.11 -3.60
C ARG A 76 3.81 -13.12 -2.47
N GLU A 77 2.71 -13.05 -1.72
CA GLU A 77 2.43 -13.93 -0.58
C GLU A 77 1.85 -15.30 -0.98
N ARG A 78 1.33 -15.47 -2.20
CA ARG A 78 1.00 -16.81 -2.70
C ARG A 78 2.31 -17.58 -2.87
N PRO A 79 2.62 -18.55 -1.99
CA PRO A 79 3.79 -19.37 -2.20
C PRO A 79 3.52 -20.12 -3.50
N MET A 80 4.47 -20.04 -4.44
CA MET A 80 4.53 -21.02 -5.51
C MET A 80 4.62 -22.38 -4.83
N MET A 81 3.47 -23.06 -4.73
CA MET A 81 3.37 -24.49 -4.58
C MET A 81 3.84 -25.08 -5.91
N ARG A 82 5.12 -24.86 -6.23
CA ARG A 82 5.81 -25.53 -7.31
C ARG A 82 6.07 -26.92 -6.78
N MET A 83 5.22 -27.83 -7.25
CA MET A 83 5.47 -29.25 -7.44
C MET A 83 6.95 -29.60 -7.18
N THR A 84 7.19 -30.25 -6.04
CA THR A 84 8.39 -31.04 -5.77
C THR A 84 8.48 -32.11 -6.84
N THR A 85 9.16 -31.79 -7.94
CA THR A 85 9.73 -32.78 -8.84
C THR A 85 11.19 -32.84 -8.47
N ASP A 86 11.46 -33.80 -7.61
CA ASP A 86 12.70 -34.57 -7.51
C ASP A 86 13.84 -34.13 -8.44
N HIS A 87 14.86 -33.48 -7.87
CA HIS A 87 16.25 -33.68 -8.28
C HIS A 87 17.20 -33.02 -7.28
N ASP A 88 18.07 -33.86 -6.72
CA ASP A 88 19.25 -33.53 -5.94
C ASP A 88 19.94 -32.24 -6.40
N HIS A 89 19.91 -31.20 -5.57
CA HIS A 89 20.95 -30.17 -5.63
C HIS A 89 21.23 -29.57 -4.24
N PRO A 90 22.50 -29.51 -3.82
CA PRO A 90 22.87 -29.07 -2.50
C PRO A 90 22.57 -27.58 -2.34
N THR A 91 21.93 -27.27 -1.22
CA THR A 91 21.62 -25.96 -0.64
C THR A 91 22.63 -24.86 -1.00
N PRO A 92 22.25 -23.83 -1.79
CA PRO A 92 22.95 -22.56 -1.73
C PRO A 92 22.42 -21.77 -0.52
N ALA A 93 23.36 -21.29 0.27
CA ALA A 93 23.19 -20.57 1.51
C ALA A 93 22.06 -19.53 1.49
N ARG A 94 21.27 -19.49 2.57
CA ARG A 94 20.44 -18.34 2.97
C ARG A 94 21.31 -17.08 2.98
N GLN A 95 21.27 -16.29 1.91
CA GLN A 95 21.66 -14.89 1.97
C GLN A 95 20.61 -14.15 2.78
N HIS A 96 20.91 -13.91 4.05
CA HIS A 96 20.24 -12.91 4.87
C HIS A 96 20.45 -11.54 4.23
N SER A 97 19.50 -11.09 3.39
CA SER A 97 19.43 -9.69 2.99
C SER A 97 19.11 -8.83 4.22
N PRO A 98 19.95 -7.86 4.60
CA PRO A 98 19.70 -6.95 5.72
C PRO A 98 18.62 -5.88 5.42
N ALA A 99 17.85 -6.03 4.34
CA ALA A 99 16.88 -5.05 3.85
C ALA A 99 15.55 -5.00 4.64
N ARG A 100 15.43 -5.75 5.74
CA ARG A 100 14.19 -5.80 6.55
C ARG A 100 14.03 -4.62 7.51
N TRP A 101 15.06 -3.79 7.69
CA TRP A 101 15.06 -2.63 8.59
C TRP A 101 14.85 -1.28 7.87
N LEU A 102 14.89 -1.26 6.53
CA LEU A 102 14.68 -0.06 5.74
C LEU A 102 13.32 0.66 5.95
N PRO A 103 12.18 -0.02 6.20
CA PRO A 103 10.92 0.71 6.40
C PRO A 103 10.83 1.44 7.75
N TRP A 104 11.68 1.09 8.73
CA TRP A 104 11.70 1.76 10.03
C TRP A 104 12.52 3.04 9.98
N ALA A 105 13.60 3.06 9.20
CA ALA A 105 14.46 4.24 9.03
C ALA A 105 13.71 5.42 8.40
N THR A 106 12.85 5.17 7.41
CA THR A 106 12.03 6.23 6.81
C THR A 106 10.97 6.77 7.76
N ALA A 107 10.34 5.91 8.57
CA ALA A 107 9.37 6.34 9.58
C ALA A 107 10.02 7.23 10.65
N VAL A 108 11.21 6.85 11.15
CA VAL A 108 11.95 7.63 12.15
C VAL A 108 12.38 9.00 11.62
N CYS A 109 12.85 9.09 10.37
CA CYS A 109 13.22 10.37 9.77
C CYS A 109 12.02 11.33 9.63
N VAL A 110 10.87 10.85 9.14
CA VAL A 110 9.66 11.68 9.02
C VAL A 110 9.23 12.18 10.39
N GLN A 111 9.24 11.30 11.40
CA GLN A 111 8.81 11.64 12.75
C GLN A 111 9.77 12.63 13.44
N ALA A 112 11.09 12.47 13.26
CA ALA A 112 12.08 13.42 13.74
C ALA A 112 11.90 14.82 13.11
N THR A 113 11.62 14.88 11.81
CA THR A 113 11.41 16.14 11.08
C THR A 113 10.17 16.89 11.60
N ILE A 114 9.08 16.17 11.84
CA ILE A 114 7.85 16.74 12.42
C ILE A 114 8.11 17.23 13.84
N SER A 115 8.85 16.46 14.64
CA SER A 115 9.11 16.78 16.05
C SER A 115 9.99 18.03 16.19
N VAL A 116 11.03 18.15 15.36
CA VAL A 116 11.90 19.33 15.32
C VAL A 116 11.14 20.55 14.81
N GLY A 117 10.32 20.41 13.76
CA GLY A 117 9.49 21.51 13.26
C GLY A 117 8.45 21.99 14.28
N ALA A 118 7.80 21.07 14.99
CA ALA A 118 6.85 21.39 16.06
C ALA A 118 7.53 22.05 17.26
N TRP A 119 8.72 21.59 17.65
CA TRP A 119 9.52 22.24 18.69
C TRP A 119 9.86 23.67 18.29
N TRP A 120 10.36 23.87 17.07
CA TRP A 120 10.77 25.18 16.59
C TRP A 120 9.60 26.18 16.57
N LEU A 121 8.39 25.74 16.19
CA LEU A 121 7.17 26.56 16.23
C LEU A 121 6.66 26.90 17.64
N LEU A 122 7.04 26.12 18.66
CA LEU A 122 6.66 26.38 20.05
C LEU A 122 7.64 27.32 20.77
N PHE A 123 8.87 27.46 20.25
CA PHE A 123 9.94 28.23 20.86
C PHE A 123 10.47 29.40 20.01
N ALA A 124 9.90 29.62 18.82
CA ALA A 124 10.06 30.81 17.99
C ALA A 124 8.89 31.78 18.23
#